data_AF-A0A7C3ULB5-F1
#
_entry.id   AF-A0A7C3ULB5-F1
#
_cell.length_a   1.000
_cell.length_b   1.000
_cell.length_c   1.000
_cell.angle_alpha   90.00
_cell.angle_beta   90.00
_cell.angle_gamma   90.00
#
_symmetry.space_group_name_H-M   'P 1'
#
loop_
_entity.id
_entity.type
_entity.pdbx_description
1 polymer ?
#
loop_
_entity_poly.entity_id
_entity_poly.type
_entity_poly.pdbx_seq_one_letter_code
_entity_poly.pdbx_strand_id
1 'polypeptide(L)'
;ESVEHSIKIIVRNCLNDARKVLENSIGDNPMSIMAKSGSRGSMVYMVQMAALVGQELIMGERMDIGYYKRVFPHFMRDDISLEGKGFVSRGFRNGLTPFEFFFEAMNSRESLMDKSLKTRHSGYMERRLIGALQDLKVEYDRTVRDSSKKIIQFSFGEDSLDPSKTKKEGINVGRIAERLFG
;
A
#
# COMPACT_ATOMS: atom_id res chain seq x y z
N GLU A 1 -16.46 15.94 -12.70
CA GLU A 1 -15.71 15.37 -11.56
C GLU A 1 -16.06 16.15 -10.29
N SER A 2 -16.13 15.50 -9.13
CA SER A 2 -16.42 16.20 -7.86
C SER A 2 -15.24 17.08 -7.47
N VAL A 3 -15.49 18.27 -6.91
CA VAL A 3 -14.46 19.21 -6.43
C VAL A 3 -13.47 18.52 -5.47
N GLU A 4 -13.98 17.69 -4.56
CA GLU A 4 -13.15 16.93 -3.63
C GLU A 4 -12.22 15.93 -4.32
N HIS A 5 -12.66 15.34 -5.44
CA HIS A 5 -11.82 14.44 -6.21
C HIS A 5 -10.62 15.19 -6.83
N SER A 6 -10.88 16.37 -7.41
CA SER A 6 -9.84 17.23 -7.97
C SER A 6 -8.84 17.69 -6.89
N ILE A 7 -9.32 18.07 -5.71
CA ILE A 7 -8.46 18.42 -4.57
C ILE A 7 -7.56 17.25 -4.19
N LYS A 8 -8.11 16.03 -4.03
CA LYS A 8 -7.32 14.84 -3.68
C LYS A 8 -6.21 14.55 -4.70
N ILE A 9 -6.47 14.75 -5.99
CA ILE A 9 -5.45 14.57 -7.04
C ILE A 9 -4.34 15.60 -6.89
N ILE A 10 -4.70 16.88 -6.74
CA ILE A 10 -3.72 17.97 -6.60
C ILE A 10 -2.83 17.73 -5.38
N VAL A 11 -3.42 17.44 -4.24
CA VAL A 11 -2.67 17.28 -2.98
C VAL A 11 -1.79 16.03 -3.00
N ARG A 12 -2.21 14.95 -3.68
CA ARG A 12 -1.37 13.77 -3.92
C ARG A 12 -0.13 14.12 -4.76
N ASN A 13 -0.27 15.03 -5.73
CA ASN A 13 0.85 15.46 -6.56
C ASN A 13 1.85 16.32 -5.78
N CYS A 14 1.41 17.09 -4.77
CA CYS A 14 2.31 17.89 -3.93
C CYS A 14 3.43 17.06 -3.28
N LEU A 15 3.13 15.84 -2.80
CA LEU A 15 4.14 14.96 -2.22
C LEU A 15 5.15 14.48 -3.27
N ASN A 16 4.68 14.19 -4.48
CA ASN A 16 5.55 13.81 -5.60
C ASN A 16 6.47 14.96 -6.05
N ASP A 17 5.98 16.19 -6.02
CA ASP A 17 6.79 17.35 -6.37
C ASP A 17 7.82 17.68 -5.29
N ALA A 18 7.44 17.58 -4.01
CA ALA A 18 8.38 17.65 -2.89
C ALA A 18 9.45 16.56 -2.98
N ARG A 19 9.09 15.35 -3.43
CA ARG A 19 10.04 14.26 -3.69
C ARG A 19 11.09 14.64 -4.72
N LYS A 20 10.68 15.17 -5.89
CA LYS A 20 11.63 15.57 -6.95
C LYS A 20 12.60 16.63 -6.46
N VAL A 21 12.11 17.62 -5.71
CA VAL A 21 12.95 18.68 -5.14
C VAL A 21 13.95 18.08 -4.14
N LEU A 22 13.49 17.15 -3.29
CA LEU A 22 14.37 16.48 -2.33
C LEU A 22 15.43 15.62 -3.02
N GLU A 23 15.07 14.86 -4.04
CA GLU A 23 16.01 14.03 -4.81
C GLU A 23 17.12 14.84 -5.47
N ASN A 24 16.81 16.03 -5.99
CA ASN A 24 17.79 16.91 -6.61
C ASN A 24 18.67 17.66 -5.60
N SER A 25 18.19 17.86 -4.38
CA SER A 25 18.88 18.68 -3.36
C SER A 25 19.64 17.85 -2.34
N ILE A 26 19.28 16.58 -2.14
CA ILE A 26 19.88 15.74 -1.11
C ILE A 26 21.03 14.88 -1.67
N GLY A 27 22.22 15.04 -1.09
CA GLY A 27 23.36 14.17 -1.38
C GLY A 27 23.22 12.79 -0.72
N ASP A 28 24.22 11.93 -0.95
CA ASP A 28 24.27 10.62 -0.31
C ASP A 28 24.49 10.76 1.19
N ASN A 29 23.44 10.41 1.93
CA ASN A 29 23.41 10.35 3.38
C ASN A 29 22.92 8.96 3.84
N PRO A 30 23.13 8.57 5.11
CA PRO A 30 22.73 7.25 5.60
C PRO A 30 21.24 6.91 5.36
N MET A 31 20.33 7.88 5.51
CA MET A 31 18.90 7.69 5.22
C MET A 31 18.66 7.39 3.74
N SER A 32 19.34 8.09 2.84
CA SER A 32 19.26 7.85 1.40
C SER A 32 19.84 6.50 1.01
N ILE A 33 20.92 6.05 1.64
CA ILE A 33 21.50 4.73 1.40
C ILE A 33 20.52 3.65 1.86
N MET A 34 19.88 3.80 3.03
CA MET A 34 18.88 2.84 3.50
C MET A 34 17.66 2.77 2.57
N ALA A 35 17.16 3.92 2.12
CA ALA A 35 16.03 3.99 1.20
C ALA A 35 16.37 3.42 -0.20
N LYS A 36 17.52 3.81 -0.78
CA LYS A 36 17.99 3.34 -2.10
C LYS A 36 18.32 1.84 -2.09
N SER A 37 18.89 1.34 -1.01
CA SER A 37 19.20 -0.10 -0.85
C SER A 37 17.97 -0.97 -0.63
N GLY A 38 16.81 -0.37 -0.35
CA GLY A 38 15.58 -1.11 -0.01
C GLY A 38 15.63 -1.82 1.34
N SER A 39 16.63 -1.52 2.18
CA SER A 39 16.81 -2.17 3.48
C SER A 39 15.75 -1.70 4.48
N ARG A 40 15.59 -0.39 4.65
CA ARG A 40 14.58 0.21 5.52
C ARG A 40 14.30 1.65 5.13
N GLY A 41 13.03 2.04 5.21
CA GLY A 41 12.60 3.37 4.81
C GLY A 41 12.42 3.46 3.29
N SER A 42 11.82 4.56 2.86
CA SER A 42 11.45 4.83 1.48
C SER A 42 11.72 6.31 1.20
N MET A 43 11.78 6.67 -0.08
CA MET A 43 11.93 8.09 -0.44
C MET A 43 10.75 8.93 0.08
N VAL A 44 9.55 8.35 0.14
CA VAL A 44 8.37 9.01 0.73
C VAL A 44 8.63 9.34 2.21
N TYR A 45 9.13 8.41 3.02
CA TYR A 45 9.43 8.71 4.43
C TYR A 45 10.47 9.81 4.58
N MET A 46 11.46 9.87 3.69
CA MET A 46 12.45 10.95 3.70
C MET A 46 11.81 12.30 3.40
N VAL A 47 10.89 12.36 2.43
CA VAL A 47 10.10 13.57 2.12
C VAL A 47 9.26 13.99 3.31
N GLN A 48 8.60 13.05 3.99
CA GLN A 48 7.80 13.35 5.18
C GLN A 48 8.66 13.85 6.35
N MET A 49 9.87 13.35 6.50
CA MET A 49 10.81 13.85 7.50
C MET A 49 11.32 15.26 7.17
N ALA A 50 11.68 15.52 5.91
CA ALA A 50 12.40 16.73 5.52
C ALA A 50 11.49 17.89 5.07
N ALA A 51 10.39 17.61 4.38
CA ALA A 51 9.57 18.59 3.67
C ALA A 51 8.15 18.68 4.25
N LEU A 52 7.28 17.69 3.96
CA LEU A 52 5.86 17.69 4.34
C LEU A 52 5.32 16.27 4.46
N VAL A 53 4.39 16.04 5.39
CA VAL A 53 3.76 14.73 5.56
C VAL A 53 2.75 14.44 4.45
N GLY A 54 1.90 15.42 4.12
CA GLY A 54 0.92 15.34 3.04
C GLY A 54 -0.53 15.31 3.54
N GLN A 55 -1.44 14.80 2.70
CA GLN A 55 -2.85 14.69 3.06
C GLN A 55 -3.12 13.47 3.91
N GLU A 56 -3.61 13.68 5.13
CA GLU A 56 -4.21 12.63 5.94
C GLU A 56 -5.66 12.41 5.51
N LEU A 57 -6.04 11.15 5.37
CA LEU A 57 -7.38 10.72 4.97
C LEU A 57 -7.94 9.79 6.04
N ILE A 58 -9.26 9.81 6.19
CA ILE A 58 -9.98 8.80 6.96
C ILE A 58 -11.02 8.12 6.09
N MET A 59 -11.00 6.79 6.06
CA MET A 59 -11.89 5.98 5.23
C MET A 59 -11.87 6.39 3.75
N GLY A 60 -10.72 6.86 3.26
CA GLY A 60 -10.52 7.34 1.89
C GLY A 60 -10.97 8.78 1.62
N GLU A 61 -11.56 9.46 2.60
CA GLU A 61 -12.07 10.83 2.50
C GLU A 61 -11.20 11.84 3.25
N ARG A 62 -11.26 13.12 2.85
CA ARG A 62 -10.62 14.20 3.61
C ARG A 62 -11.32 14.36 4.96
N MET A 63 -10.63 14.97 5.91
CA MET A 63 -11.11 15.02 7.29
C MET A 63 -12.43 15.79 7.41
N ASP A 64 -13.49 15.11 7.85
CA ASP A 64 -14.79 15.75 8.13
C ASP A 64 -15.43 15.31 9.45
N ILE A 65 -14.79 14.34 10.13
CA ILE A 65 -15.24 13.84 11.42
C ILE A 65 -14.84 14.84 12.50
N GLY A 66 -15.84 15.40 13.21
CA GLY A 66 -15.60 16.36 14.28
C GLY A 66 -16.88 17.05 14.76
N TYR A 67 -16.80 18.38 14.88
CA TYR A 67 -17.92 19.23 15.29
C TYR A 67 -18.89 19.48 14.13
N TYR A 68 -20.05 20.09 14.42
CA TYR A 68 -21.03 20.44 13.39
C TYR A 68 -20.41 21.35 12.31
N LYS A 69 -20.32 20.81 11.09
CA LYS A 69 -19.73 21.44 9.88
C LYS A 69 -18.27 21.86 10.01
N ARG A 70 -17.45 21.24 10.87
CA ARG A 70 -16.00 21.53 10.98
C ARG A 70 -15.28 20.48 11.81
N VAL A 71 -13.98 20.27 11.57
CA VAL A 71 -13.22 19.26 12.32
C VAL A 71 -12.85 19.72 13.74
N PHE A 72 -12.38 20.97 13.88
CA PHE A 72 -12.04 21.57 15.18
C PHE A 72 -12.87 22.84 15.44
N PRO A 73 -13.07 23.23 16.71
CA PRO A 73 -13.81 24.43 17.04
C PRO A 73 -13.06 25.73 16.67
N HIS A 74 -11.77 25.61 16.36
CA HIS A 74 -10.88 26.70 15.93
C HIS A 74 -11.07 27.06 14.45
N PHE A 75 -11.60 26.14 13.63
CA PHE A 75 -11.91 26.41 12.24
C PHE A 75 -13.31 26.98 12.07
N MET A 76 -13.53 27.71 10.98
CA MET A 76 -14.85 28.21 10.61
C MET A 76 -15.76 27.03 10.22
N ARG A 77 -17.07 27.22 10.35
CA ARG A 77 -18.04 26.24 9.85
C ARG A 77 -17.99 26.22 8.32
N ASP A 78 -18.17 25.04 7.75
CA ASP A 78 -18.07 24.75 6.31
C ASP A 78 -16.68 25.09 5.72
N ASP A 79 -15.63 25.11 6.55
CA ASP A 79 -14.27 25.32 6.07
C ASP A 79 -13.77 24.13 5.23
N ILE A 80 -13.39 24.41 3.98
CA ILE A 80 -12.87 23.44 3.00
C ILE A 80 -11.36 23.55 2.79
N SER A 81 -10.69 24.43 3.55
CA SER A 81 -9.25 24.66 3.50
C SER A 81 -8.45 23.36 3.66
N LEU A 82 -7.22 23.35 3.15
CA LEU A 82 -6.33 22.20 3.28
C LEU A 82 -6.03 21.91 4.76
N GLU A 83 -5.73 22.95 5.53
CA GLU A 83 -5.43 22.86 6.97
C GLU A 83 -6.65 22.32 7.75
N GLY A 84 -7.85 22.84 7.50
CA GLY A 84 -9.09 22.40 8.15
C GLY A 84 -9.50 20.96 7.83
N LYS A 85 -8.98 20.42 6.73
CA LYS A 85 -9.38 19.12 6.17
C LYS A 85 -8.26 18.09 6.19
N GLY A 86 -7.25 18.25 7.05
CA GLY A 86 -6.26 17.21 7.33
C GLY A 86 -5.01 17.23 6.44
N PHE A 87 -4.71 18.34 5.77
CA PHE A 87 -3.42 18.48 5.09
C PHE A 87 -2.33 18.90 6.07
N VAL A 88 -1.28 18.10 6.15
CA VAL A 88 -0.11 18.34 6.99
C VAL A 88 1.01 18.89 6.13
N SER A 89 1.18 20.20 6.23
CA SER A 89 2.13 20.98 5.42
C SER A 89 3.56 20.91 5.95
N ARG A 90 3.73 20.59 7.25
CA ARG A 90 5.03 20.52 7.92
C ARG A 90 5.60 19.11 7.84
N GLY A 91 6.91 19.01 7.63
CA GLY A 91 7.66 17.76 7.79
C GLY A 91 8.04 17.52 9.25
N PHE A 92 8.29 16.25 9.61
CA PHE A 92 8.57 15.86 11.00
C PHE A 92 9.78 16.58 11.61
N ARG A 93 10.78 16.95 10.80
CA ARG A 93 11.96 17.71 11.27
C ARG A 93 11.58 19.06 11.87
N ASN A 94 10.58 19.74 11.32
CA ASN A 94 10.18 21.08 11.74
C ASN A 94 9.15 21.05 12.88
N GLY A 95 8.72 19.86 13.30
CA GLY A 95 7.61 19.67 14.23
C GLY A 95 6.25 19.95 13.58
N LEU A 96 5.19 19.41 14.18
CA LEU A 96 3.81 19.57 13.73
C LEU A 96 3.06 20.58 14.59
N THR A 97 2.07 21.25 14.00
CA THR A 97 1.09 22.02 14.79
C THR A 97 0.19 21.08 15.60
N PRO A 98 -0.49 21.57 16.66
CA PRO A 98 -1.44 20.75 17.42
C PRO A 98 -2.54 20.12 16.56
N PHE A 99 -3.00 20.83 15.52
CA PHE A 99 -4.01 20.32 14.59
C PHE A 99 -3.46 19.20 13.71
N GLU A 100 -2.30 19.41 13.09
CA GLU A 100 -1.61 18.41 12.26
C GLU A 100 -1.29 17.14 13.06
N PHE A 101 -0.80 17.29 14.29
CA PHE A 101 -0.53 16.16 15.18
C PHE A 101 -1.81 15.35 15.49
N PHE A 102 -2.94 16.02 15.72
CA PHE A 102 -4.20 15.33 15.97
C PHE A 102 -4.72 14.61 14.73
N PHE A 103 -4.57 15.20 13.54
CA PHE A 103 -4.93 14.53 12.28
C PHE A 103 -4.11 13.26 12.06
N GLU A 104 -2.80 13.31 12.29
CA GLU A 104 -1.93 12.13 12.20
C GLU A 104 -2.31 11.06 13.22
N ALA A 105 -2.63 11.46 14.46
CA ALA A 105 -3.09 10.53 15.49
C ALA A 105 -4.38 9.80 15.09
N MET A 106 -5.32 10.50 14.44
CA MET A 106 -6.55 9.88 13.94
C MET A 106 -6.29 8.91 12.78
N ASN A 107 -5.45 9.27 11.80
CA ASN A 107 -5.07 8.35 10.71
C ASN A 107 -4.33 7.11 11.23
N SER A 108 -3.38 7.31 12.17
CA SER A 108 -2.65 6.23 12.83
C SER A 108 -3.61 5.26 13.54
N ARG A 109 -4.66 5.77 14.18
CA ARG A 109 -5.67 4.94 14.84
C ARG A 109 -6.46 4.08 13.86
N GLU A 110 -6.84 4.64 12.71
CA GLU A 110 -7.49 3.87 11.63
C GLU A 110 -6.56 2.77 11.11
N SER A 111 -5.31 3.10 10.80
CA SER A 111 -4.30 2.14 10.32
C SER A 111 -4.08 0.96 11.28
N LEU A 112 -4.06 1.24 12.59
CA LEU A 112 -3.96 0.20 13.62
C LEU A 112 -5.23 -0.66 13.68
N MET A 113 -6.40 -0.04 13.65
CA MET A 113 -7.68 -0.76 13.66
C MET A 113 -7.83 -1.65 12.43
N ASP A 114 -7.46 -1.15 11.25
CA ASP A 114 -7.54 -1.87 9.98
C ASP A 114 -6.72 -3.16 10.00
N LYS A 115 -5.51 -3.12 10.58
CA LYS A 115 -4.66 -4.31 10.72
C LYS A 115 -5.34 -5.38 11.56
N SER A 116 -5.97 -4.99 12.68
CA SER A 116 -6.69 -5.91 13.55
C SER A 116 -7.92 -6.51 12.86
N LEU A 117 -8.68 -5.70 12.12
CA LEU A 117 -9.89 -6.17 11.43
C LEU A 117 -9.57 -7.09 10.24
N LYS A 118 -8.56 -6.75 9.44
CA LYS A 118 -8.19 -7.54 8.25
C LYS A 118 -7.73 -8.95 8.59
N THR A 119 -7.01 -9.12 9.71
CA THR A 119 -6.50 -10.42 10.16
C THR A 119 -7.61 -11.45 10.36
N ARG A 120 -8.75 -11.06 10.96
CA ARG A 120 -9.88 -11.97 11.20
C ARG A 120 -10.47 -12.49 9.89
N HIS A 121 -10.63 -11.60 8.91
CA HIS A 121 -11.25 -11.94 7.63
C HIS A 121 -10.31 -12.78 6.76
N SER A 122 -9.02 -12.44 6.69
CA SER A 122 -8.04 -13.20 5.92
C SER A 122 -7.87 -14.61 6.46
N GLY A 123 -7.73 -14.79 7.78
CA GLY A 123 -7.57 -16.12 8.38
C GLY A 123 -8.81 -17.00 8.24
N TYR A 124 -10.02 -16.43 8.36
CA TYR A 124 -11.25 -17.19 8.13
C TYR A 124 -11.42 -17.60 6.67
N MET A 125 -11.12 -16.69 5.74
CA MET A 125 -11.12 -16.99 4.31
C MET A 125 -10.13 -18.11 3.97
N GLU A 126 -8.91 -18.02 4.49
CA GLU A 126 -7.87 -19.04 4.35
C GLU A 126 -8.35 -20.40 4.88
N ARG A 127 -8.88 -20.47 6.10
CA ARG A 127 -9.43 -21.73 6.66
C ARG A 127 -10.53 -22.33 5.78
N ARG A 128 -11.43 -21.51 5.26
CA ARG A 128 -12.51 -21.99 4.36
C ARG A 128 -11.96 -22.53 3.06
N LEU A 129 -10.98 -21.85 2.46
CA LEU A 129 -10.34 -22.30 1.22
C LEU A 129 -9.54 -23.58 1.43
N ILE A 130 -8.76 -23.67 2.51
CA ILE A 130 -8.04 -24.90 2.88
C ILE A 130 -9.02 -26.06 3.05
N GLY A 131 -10.09 -25.87 3.83
CA GLY A 131 -11.08 -26.94 4.03
C GLY A 131 -11.82 -27.36 2.75
N ALA A 132 -11.98 -26.45 1.78
CA ALA A 132 -12.62 -26.77 0.50
C ALA A 132 -11.67 -27.42 -0.52
N LEU A 133 -10.36 -27.16 -0.44
CA LEU A 133 -9.37 -27.58 -1.43
C LEU A 133 -8.44 -28.70 -0.93
N GLN A 134 -8.54 -29.11 0.35
CA GLN A 134 -7.65 -30.10 0.97
C GLN A 134 -7.63 -31.48 0.28
N ASP A 135 -8.75 -31.86 -0.36
CA ASP A 135 -8.90 -33.17 -1.00
C ASP A 135 -8.38 -33.18 -2.45
N LEU A 136 -8.00 -32.01 -2.99
CA LEU A 136 -7.45 -31.89 -4.33
C LEU A 136 -6.00 -32.37 -4.38
N LYS A 137 -5.72 -33.26 -5.32
CA LYS A 137 -4.37 -33.74 -5.61
C LYS A 137 -4.11 -33.86 -7.11
N VAL A 138 -2.84 -33.72 -7.48
CA VAL A 138 -2.35 -33.99 -8.84
C VAL A 138 -2.05 -35.47 -8.95
N GLU A 139 -2.70 -36.16 -9.90
CA GLU A 139 -2.44 -37.57 -10.19
C GLU A 139 -1.28 -37.74 -11.19
N TYR A 140 -0.80 -38.96 -11.39
CA TYR A 140 0.31 -39.29 -12.29
C TYR A 140 0.08 -38.86 -13.76
N ASP A 141 -1.18 -38.76 -14.18
CA ASP A 141 -1.56 -38.29 -15.52
C ASP A 141 -1.64 -36.75 -15.62
N ARG A 142 -1.20 -36.03 -14.58
CA ARG A 142 -1.18 -34.56 -14.46
C ARG A 142 -2.57 -33.91 -14.40
N THR A 143 -3.62 -34.71 -14.23
CA THR A 143 -4.96 -34.19 -13.92
C THR A 143 -5.06 -33.85 -12.43
N VAL A 144 -5.85 -32.83 -12.09
CA VAL A 144 -6.19 -32.51 -10.70
C VAL A 144 -7.51 -33.19 -10.37
N ARG A 145 -7.52 -34.02 -9.32
CA ARG A 145 -8.70 -34.77 -8.89
C ARG A 145 -8.99 -34.57 -7.42
N ASP A 146 -10.27 -34.68 -7.09
CA ASP A 146 -10.77 -34.78 -5.71
C ASP A 146 -10.63 -36.23 -5.18
N SER A 147 -10.81 -36.42 -3.88
CA SER A 147 -10.88 -37.69 -3.13
C SER A 147 -11.77 -38.76 -3.80
N SER A 148 -12.88 -38.35 -4.41
CA SER A 148 -13.81 -39.24 -5.15
C SER A 148 -13.36 -39.55 -6.59
N LYS A 149 -12.11 -39.23 -6.95
CA LYS A 149 -11.52 -39.36 -8.30
C LYS A 149 -12.22 -38.56 -9.39
N LYS A 150 -13.04 -37.58 -9.04
CA LYS A 150 -13.64 -36.64 -10.00
C LYS A 150 -12.56 -35.69 -10.51
N ILE A 151 -12.47 -35.54 -11.83
CA ILE A 151 -11.54 -34.60 -12.48
C ILE A 151 -12.05 -33.17 -12.29
N ILE A 152 -11.19 -32.32 -11.74
CA ILE A 152 -11.42 -30.88 -11.52
C ILE A 152 -10.70 -30.05 -12.58
N GLN A 153 -9.45 -30.41 -12.91
CA GLN A 153 -8.68 -29.83 -14.02
C GLN A 153 -8.05 -30.93 -14.85
N PHE A 154 -8.09 -30.80 -16.18
CA PHE A 154 -7.44 -31.73 -17.11
C PHE A 154 -5.92 -31.55 -17.16
N SER A 155 -5.43 -30.36 -16.86
CA SER A 155 -4.01 -30.06 -16.72
C SER A 155 -3.85 -29.09 -15.55
N PHE A 156 -2.96 -29.43 -14.60
CA PHE A 156 -2.65 -28.54 -13.47
C PHE A 156 -2.18 -27.17 -13.96
N GLY A 157 -2.83 -26.09 -13.54
CA GLY A 157 -2.40 -24.73 -13.90
C GLY A 157 -2.43 -24.42 -15.40
N GLU A 158 -3.10 -25.23 -16.23
CA GLU A 158 -3.12 -25.18 -17.70
C GLU A 158 -1.78 -25.43 -18.41
N ASP A 159 -0.64 -25.31 -17.71
CA ASP A 159 0.71 -25.51 -18.24
C ASP A 159 1.47 -26.69 -17.56
N SER A 160 0.87 -27.32 -16.53
CA SER A 160 1.50 -28.34 -15.68
C SER A 160 2.78 -27.88 -14.98
N LEU A 161 3.00 -26.57 -14.82
CA LEU A 161 4.19 -26.02 -14.20
C LEU A 161 3.94 -25.67 -12.73
N ASP A 162 4.81 -26.18 -11.86
CA ASP A 162 4.80 -25.88 -10.43
C ASP A 162 5.34 -24.45 -10.17
N PRO A 163 4.54 -23.53 -9.61
CA PRO A 163 4.96 -22.15 -9.32
C PRO A 163 6.20 -22.05 -8.43
N SER A 164 6.49 -23.07 -7.61
CA SER A 164 7.69 -23.10 -6.76
C SER A 164 8.98 -23.42 -7.55
N LYS A 165 8.84 -23.99 -8.75
CA LYS A 165 9.95 -24.38 -9.64
C LYS A 165 10.08 -23.46 -10.86
N THR A 166 9.07 -22.64 -11.13
CA THR A 166 9.10 -21.63 -12.19
C THR A 166 9.49 -20.25 -11.66
N LYS A 167 9.96 -19.40 -12.57
CA LYS A 167 10.16 -17.98 -12.27
C LYS A 167 8.87 -17.22 -12.54
N LYS A 168 8.80 -15.98 -12.06
CA LYS A 168 7.64 -15.08 -12.19
C LYS A 168 7.16 -14.88 -13.65
N GLU A 169 8.05 -15.08 -14.61
CA GLU A 169 7.79 -14.95 -16.06
C GLU A 169 7.66 -16.32 -16.76
N GLY A 170 7.50 -17.41 -16.01
CA GLY A 170 7.49 -18.77 -16.54
C GLY A 170 8.90 -19.25 -16.93
N ILE A 171 9.04 -19.80 -18.14
CA ILE A 171 10.32 -20.29 -18.68
C ILE A 171 11.06 -19.13 -19.33
N ASN A 172 12.09 -18.61 -18.65
CA ASN A 172 12.91 -17.54 -19.18
C ASN A 172 13.89 -18.09 -20.24
N VAL A 173 13.44 -18.10 -21.49
CA VAL A 173 14.21 -18.59 -22.65
C VAL A 173 15.50 -17.79 -22.85
N GLY A 174 15.47 -16.47 -22.64
CA GLY A 174 16.64 -15.60 -22.81
C GLY A 174 17.80 -16.02 -21.89
N ARG A 175 17.53 -16.23 -20.60
CA ARG A 175 18.54 -16.71 -19.65
C ARG A 175 19.01 -18.13 -19.94
N ILE A 176 18.15 -18.98 -20.48
CA ILE A 176 18.53 -20.33 -20.89
C ILE A 176 19.46 -20.25 -22.11
N ALA A 177 19.13 -19.40 -23.08
CA ALA A 177 19.96 -19.15 -24.25
C ALA A 177 21.31 -18.55 -23.85
N GLU A 178 21.35 -17.54 -22.98
CA GLU A 178 22.60 -16.98 -22.44
C GLU A 178 23.45 -18.03 -21.72
N ARG A 179 22.82 -18.91 -20.94
CA ARG A 179 23.53 -19.98 -20.23
C ARG A 179 24.12 -21.03 -21.20
N LEU A 180 23.45 -21.31 -22.31
CA LEU A 180 23.85 -22.35 -23.25
C LEU A 180 24.79 -21.84 -24.36
N PHE A 181 24.60 -20.60 -24.80
CA PHE A 181 25.24 -20.04 -25.98
C PHE A 181 26.18 -18.86 -25.68
N GLY A 182 26.23 -18.36 -24.44
CA GLY A 182 27.04 -17.20 -24.05
C GLY A 182 26.37 -15.87 -24.39
#